data_AF-A0A285VNK2-F1
#
_entry.id   AF-A0A285VNK2-F1
#
_cell.length_a   1.000
_cell.length_b   1.000
_cell.length_c   1.000
_cell.angle_alpha   90.00
_cell.angle_beta   90.00
_cell.angle_gamma   90.00
#
_symmetry.space_group_name_H-M   'P 1'
#
loop_
_entity.id
_entity.type
_entity.pdbx_description
1 polymer ?
#
loop_
_entity_poly.entity_id
_entity_poly.type
_entity_poly.pdbx_seq_one_letter_code
_entity_poly.pdbx_strand_id
1 'polypeptide(L)'
;MSYTIALKRIYQAAEESDGARVLVDRLWPRGKRRESLQLTDWYRDASPSNALRRAWHQGELNDTVFSHRYRWEIEDDPDVLLPLLRWAREGTLTLLTASREPQRSHLPYLRDMLLKALETEDREADDRTPSSSPCYADQATPPDADDSTSPETPNSPH
;
A
#
# COMPACT_ATOMS: atom_id res chain seq x y z
N MET A 1 -6.26 10.80 1.61
CA MET A 1 -7.19 10.88 0.46
C MET A 1 -8.21 9.74 0.54
N SER A 2 -9.35 9.83 -0.15
CA SER A 2 -10.31 8.72 -0.22
C SER A 2 -10.10 7.95 -1.54
N TYR A 3 -9.75 6.67 -1.44
CA TYR A 3 -9.51 5.81 -2.61
C TYR A 3 -10.67 4.85 -2.84
N THR A 4 -11.15 4.77 -4.08
CA THR A 4 -12.29 3.92 -4.46
C THR A 4 -11.80 2.72 -5.25
N ILE A 5 -11.82 1.55 -4.62
CA ILE A 5 -11.45 0.28 -5.27
C ILE A 5 -12.66 -0.68 -5.28
N ALA A 6 -13.20 -0.93 -6.47
CA ALA A 6 -14.33 -1.80 -6.68
C ALA A 6 -13.89 -3.20 -7.14
N LEU A 7 -14.71 -4.21 -6.84
CA LEU A 7 -14.47 -5.60 -7.23
C LEU A 7 -15.58 -6.05 -8.18
N LYS A 8 -15.21 -6.49 -9.38
CA LYS A 8 -16.20 -6.83 -10.40
C LYS A 8 -15.80 -8.07 -11.18
N ARG A 9 -16.79 -8.78 -11.72
CA ARG A 9 -16.52 -9.93 -12.59
C ARG A 9 -16.29 -9.44 -14.01
N ILE A 10 -15.28 -9.98 -14.70
CA ILE A 10 -14.95 -9.63 -16.09
C ILE A 10 -16.10 -9.89 -17.09
N TYR A 11 -17.06 -10.74 -16.72
CA TYR A 11 -18.24 -11.02 -17.53
C TYR A 11 -19.35 -9.97 -17.38
N GLN A 12 -19.28 -9.10 -16.37
CA GLN A 12 -20.22 -8.00 -16.20
C GLN A 12 -19.88 -6.84 -17.15
N ALA A 13 -20.93 -6.14 -17.59
CA ALA A 13 -20.79 -4.98 -18.47
C ALA A 13 -19.93 -3.88 -17.82
N ALA A 14 -19.24 -3.12 -18.67
CA ALA A 14 -18.55 -1.92 -18.23
C ALA A 14 -19.56 -0.82 -17.90
N GLU A 15 -19.35 -0.16 -16.78
CA GLU A 15 -20.10 1.01 -16.35
C GLU A 15 -19.14 2.20 -16.31
N GLU A 16 -19.65 3.40 -16.59
CA GLU A 16 -18.83 4.62 -16.59
C GLU A 16 -18.22 4.90 -15.21
N SER A 17 -18.90 4.47 -14.15
CA SER A 17 -18.45 4.56 -12.76
C SER A 17 -17.27 3.63 -12.42
N ASP A 18 -16.94 2.65 -13.28
CA ASP A 18 -15.86 1.68 -13.02
C ASP A 18 -14.45 2.29 -13.12
N GLY A 19 -14.30 3.44 -13.78
CA GLY A 19 -12.99 4.05 -14.02
C GLY A 19 -12.01 3.09 -14.70
N ALA A 20 -10.84 2.88 -14.09
CA ALA A 20 -9.81 1.98 -14.59
C ALA A 20 -10.19 0.51 -14.35
N ARG A 21 -10.37 -0.27 -15.43
CA ARG A 21 -10.78 -1.68 -15.37
C ARG A 21 -9.57 -2.59 -15.60
N VAL A 22 -9.05 -3.17 -14.52
CA VAL A 22 -7.81 -3.98 -14.56
C VAL A 22 -8.09 -5.43 -14.21
N LEU A 23 -7.74 -6.36 -15.11
CA LEU A 23 -7.82 -7.79 -14.84
C LEU A 23 -6.61 -8.21 -14.03
N VAL A 24 -6.83 -8.85 -12.89
CA VAL A 24 -5.77 -9.31 -11.98
C VAL A 24 -5.77 -10.83 -11.76
N ASP A 25 -6.27 -11.55 -12.77
CA ASP A 25 -6.15 -13.00 -12.85
C ASP A 25 -4.98 -13.40 -13.74
N ARG A 26 -4.22 -14.42 -13.32
CA ARG A 26 -3.19 -15.04 -14.16
C ARG A 26 -3.72 -15.65 -15.45
N LEU A 27 -4.99 -16.08 -15.46
CA LEU A 27 -5.59 -16.75 -16.60
C LEU A 27 -6.61 -15.84 -17.27
N TRP A 28 -6.49 -15.71 -18.57
CA TRP A 28 -7.47 -15.01 -19.38
C TRP A 28 -8.82 -15.79 -19.39
N PRO A 29 -9.97 -15.12 -19.19
CA PRO A 29 -11.27 -15.77 -19.28
C PRO A 29 -11.53 -16.35 -20.66
N ARG A 30 -11.96 -17.62 -20.72
CA ARG A 30 -12.33 -18.27 -21.98
C ARG A 30 -13.51 -17.55 -22.65
N GLY A 31 -13.44 -17.39 -23.96
CA GLY A 31 -14.52 -16.86 -24.79
C GLY A 31 -14.70 -15.34 -24.75
N LYS A 32 -13.73 -14.58 -24.20
CA LYS A 32 -13.76 -13.11 -24.22
C LYS A 32 -12.59 -12.56 -25.02
N ARG A 33 -12.85 -11.51 -25.80
CA ARG A 33 -11.82 -10.74 -26.52
C ARG A 33 -11.50 -9.48 -25.73
N ARG A 34 -10.23 -9.04 -25.72
CA ARG A 34 -9.79 -7.89 -24.92
C ARG A 34 -10.57 -6.62 -25.28
N GLU A 35 -10.84 -6.44 -26.57
CA GLU A 35 -11.55 -5.31 -27.15
C GLU A 35 -13.01 -5.26 -26.69
N SER A 36 -13.64 -6.42 -26.48
CA SER A 36 -15.04 -6.51 -26.05
C SER A 36 -15.27 -6.18 -24.58
N LEU A 37 -14.20 -6.15 -23.77
CA LEU A 37 -14.30 -6.07 -22.31
C LEU A 37 -14.05 -4.67 -21.75
N GLN A 38 -13.68 -3.71 -22.61
CA GLN A 38 -13.26 -2.36 -22.22
C GLN A 38 -12.24 -2.43 -21.07
N LEU A 39 -11.23 -3.27 -21.27
CA LEU A 39 -10.18 -3.50 -20.29
C LEU A 39 -9.12 -2.41 -20.44
N THR A 40 -8.83 -1.69 -19.36
CA THR A 40 -7.72 -0.75 -19.31
C THR A 40 -6.40 -1.51 -19.38
N ASP A 41 -6.23 -2.50 -18.50
CA ASP A 41 -5.00 -3.30 -18.48
C ASP A 41 -5.20 -4.73 -17.94
N TRP A 42 -4.25 -5.63 -18.25
CA TRP A 42 -4.19 -6.99 -17.71
C TRP A 42 -2.92 -7.19 -16.91
N TYR A 43 -3.07 -7.14 -15.59
CA TYR A 43 -1.96 -7.19 -14.64
C TYR A 43 -1.96 -8.48 -13.83
N ARG A 44 -1.25 -9.49 -14.36
CA ARG A 44 -1.21 -10.85 -13.79
C ARG A 44 -0.27 -11.00 -12.60
N ASP A 45 0.67 -10.08 -12.41
CA ASP A 45 1.75 -10.22 -11.43
C ASP A 45 1.24 -9.99 -10.00
N ALA A 46 0.18 -9.19 -9.84
CA ALA A 46 -0.54 -9.07 -8.57
C ALA A 46 -1.40 -10.31 -8.21
N SER A 47 -1.43 -11.37 -9.03
CA SER A 47 -2.22 -12.59 -8.78
C SER A 47 -1.45 -13.59 -7.90
N PRO A 48 -2.11 -14.30 -6.96
CA PRO A 48 -1.46 -15.31 -6.10
C PRO A 48 -0.82 -16.42 -6.95
N SER A 49 0.34 -16.92 -6.52
CA SER A 49 1.10 -17.95 -7.25
C SER A 49 0.24 -19.15 -7.66
N ASN A 50 0.60 -19.80 -8.78
CA ASN A 50 -0.12 -20.99 -9.24
C ASN A 50 -0.14 -22.10 -8.19
N ALA A 51 0.95 -22.25 -7.42
CA ALA A 51 1.04 -23.22 -6.34
C ALA A 51 0.05 -22.88 -5.21
N LEU A 52 0.05 -21.62 -4.75
CA LEU A 52 -0.84 -21.16 -3.68
C LEU A 52 -2.31 -21.28 -4.07
N ARG A 53 -2.64 -20.84 -5.29
CA ARG A 53 -3.99 -20.94 -5.85
C ARG A 53 -4.47 -22.39 -5.94
N ARG A 54 -3.62 -23.32 -6.39
CA ARG A 54 -3.96 -24.74 -6.48
C ARG A 54 -4.26 -25.34 -5.11
N ALA A 55 -3.37 -25.13 -4.14
CA ALA A 55 -3.54 -25.66 -2.78
C ALA A 55 -4.83 -25.14 -2.11
N TRP A 56 -5.17 -23.86 -2.28
CA TRP A 56 -6.44 -23.31 -1.78
C TRP A 56 -7.67 -23.89 -2.49
N HIS A 57 -7.65 -24.01 -3.82
CA HIS A 57 -8.76 -24.64 -4.56
C HIS A 57 -8.92 -26.14 -4.27
N GLN A 58 -7.84 -26.84 -3.91
CA GLN A 58 -7.87 -28.24 -3.51
C GLN A 58 -8.33 -28.43 -2.05
N GLY A 59 -8.55 -27.34 -1.29
CA GLY A 59 -8.94 -27.39 0.11
C GLY A 59 -7.79 -27.78 1.05
N GLU A 60 -6.54 -27.80 0.55
CA GLU A 60 -5.35 -28.09 1.35
C GLU A 60 -4.99 -26.90 2.25
N LEU A 61 -5.43 -25.69 1.88
CA LEU A 61 -5.26 -24.47 2.65
C LEU A 61 -6.62 -23.86 2.99
N ASN A 62 -6.77 -23.39 4.23
CA ASN A 62 -7.89 -22.53 4.61
C ASN A 62 -7.63 -21.08 4.19
N ASP A 63 -8.69 -20.25 4.27
CA ASP A 63 -8.64 -18.85 3.87
C ASP A 63 -7.60 -18.03 4.64
N THR A 64 -7.43 -18.31 5.94
CA THR A 64 -6.45 -17.63 6.79
C THR A 64 -5.02 -17.86 6.30
N VAL A 65 -4.63 -19.12 6.09
CA VAL A 65 -3.28 -19.47 5.64
C VAL A 65 -3.04 -18.98 4.21
N PHE A 66 -4.05 -19.08 3.34
CA PHE A 66 -4.00 -18.52 2.00
C PHE A 66 -3.70 -17.01 2.03
N SER A 67 -4.47 -16.24 2.81
CA SER A 67 -4.31 -14.79 2.90
C SER A 67 -2.93 -14.38 3.42
N HIS A 68 -2.39 -15.12 4.39
CA HIS A 68 -1.07 -14.87 4.94
C HIS A 68 0.01 -15.16 3.89
N ARG A 69 0.00 -16.35 3.28
CA ARG A 69 0.94 -16.72 2.21
C ARG A 69 0.90 -15.74 1.05
N TYR A 70 -0.30 -15.31 0.63
CA TYR A 70 -0.45 -14.36 -0.46
C TYR A 70 0.11 -12.98 -0.12
N ARG A 71 -0.11 -12.49 1.11
CA ARG A 71 0.52 -11.25 1.56
C ARG A 71 2.04 -11.34 1.51
N TRP A 72 2.61 -12.45 1.98
CA TRP A 72 4.05 -12.66 1.92
C TRP A 72 4.60 -12.63 0.48
N GLU A 73 3.86 -13.18 -0.50
CA GLU A 73 4.26 -13.07 -1.93
C GLU A 73 4.32 -11.61 -2.41
N ILE A 74 3.46 -10.74 -1.88
CA ILE A 74 3.44 -9.32 -2.23
C ILE A 74 4.48 -8.53 -1.42
N GLU A 75 4.75 -8.92 -0.17
CA GLU A 75 5.79 -8.29 0.65
C GLU A 75 7.21 -8.61 0.13
N ASP A 76 7.39 -9.75 -0.52
CA ASP A 76 8.64 -10.13 -1.18
C ASP A 76 8.95 -9.25 -2.41
N ASP A 77 7.92 -8.85 -3.15
CA ASP A 77 8.02 -7.97 -4.31
C ASP A 77 6.91 -6.89 -4.29
N PRO A 78 7.06 -5.84 -3.46
CA PRO A 78 6.01 -4.81 -3.30
C PRO A 78 5.80 -3.99 -4.57
N ASP A 79 6.79 -3.96 -5.47
CA ASP A 79 6.74 -3.23 -6.73
C ASP A 79 5.64 -3.77 -7.66
N VAL A 80 5.17 -5.01 -7.44
CA VAL A 80 4.04 -5.56 -8.19
C VAL A 80 2.75 -4.75 -7.96
N LEU A 81 2.62 -4.02 -6.85
CA LEU A 81 1.41 -3.22 -6.60
C LEU A 81 1.46 -1.85 -7.30
N LEU A 82 2.64 -1.33 -7.67
CA LEU A 82 2.81 0.03 -8.18
C LEU A 82 1.89 0.39 -9.35
N PRO A 83 1.68 -0.47 -10.37
CA PRO A 83 0.78 -0.14 -11.46
C PRO A 83 -0.68 0.01 -11.01
N LEU A 84 -1.11 -0.82 -10.04
CA LEU A 84 -2.46 -0.76 -9.48
C LEU A 84 -2.64 0.48 -8.60
N LEU A 85 -1.64 0.80 -7.78
CA LEU A 85 -1.64 2.01 -6.95
C LEU A 85 -1.76 3.26 -7.81
N ARG A 86 -1.06 3.31 -8.96
CA ARG A 86 -1.18 4.41 -9.91
C ARG A 86 -2.61 4.60 -10.39
N TRP A 87 -3.26 3.53 -10.86
CA TRP A 87 -4.65 3.61 -11.31
C TRP A 87 -5.62 4.04 -10.20
N ALA A 88 -5.40 3.56 -8.97
CA ALA A 88 -6.20 3.94 -7.81
C ALA A 88 -6.03 5.42 -7.40
N ARG A 89 -4.89 6.06 -7.74
CA ARG A 89 -4.66 7.50 -7.52
C ARG A 89 -5.31 8.36 -8.58
N GLU A 90 -5.35 7.88 -9.83
CA GLU A 90 -5.97 8.61 -10.94
C GLU A 90 -7.50 8.66 -10.83
N GLY A 91 -8.12 7.72 -10.09
CA GLY A 91 -9.55 7.72 -9.80
C GLY A 91 -10.07 6.38 -9.30
N THR A 92 -11.27 6.00 -9.73
CA THR A 92 -11.86 4.70 -9.38
C THR A 92 -11.09 3.57 -10.08
N LEU A 93 -10.64 2.59 -9.30
CA LEU A 93 -10.04 1.35 -9.80
C LEU A 93 -11.01 0.18 -9.63
N THR A 94 -11.41 -0.44 -10.73
CA THR A 94 -12.18 -1.68 -10.71
C THR A 94 -11.29 -2.88 -11.00
N LEU A 95 -11.07 -3.70 -9.98
CA LEU A 95 -10.37 -4.97 -10.09
C LEU A 95 -11.30 -6.05 -10.65
N LEU A 96 -10.88 -6.65 -11.76
CA LEU A 96 -11.63 -7.67 -12.47
C LEU A 96 -11.11 -9.08 -12.20
N THR A 97 -12.03 -10.02 -12.03
CA THR A 97 -11.75 -11.47 -12.01
C THR A 97 -12.69 -12.26 -12.92
N ALA A 98 -12.20 -13.38 -13.44
CA ALA A 98 -12.98 -14.43 -14.10
C ALA A 98 -13.80 -15.26 -13.12
N SER A 99 -13.45 -15.24 -11.82
CA SER A 99 -14.15 -15.96 -10.75
C SER A 99 -15.63 -15.57 -10.69
N ARG A 100 -16.48 -16.54 -10.34
CA ARG A 100 -17.94 -16.32 -10.28
C ARG A 100 -18.33 -15.38 -9.14
N GLU A 101 -17.59 -15.43 -8.03
CA GLU A 101 -17.81 -14.65 -6.81
C GLU A 101 -16.56 -13.81 -6.51
N PRO A 102 -16.48 -12.56 -6.99
CA PRO A 102 -15.34 -11.67 -6.74
C PRO A 102 -15.02 -11.50 -5.26
N GLN A 103 -16.04 -11.44 -4.41
CA GLN A 103 -15.93 -11.26 -2.96
C GLN A 103 -15.37 -12.48 -2.22
N ARG A 104 -15.38 -13.66 -2.86
CA ARG A 104 -14.80 -14.90 -2.31
C ARG A 104 -13.54 -15.32 -3.08
N SER A 105 -12.94 -14.40 -3.82
CA SER A 105 -11.70 -14.64 -4.57
C SER A 105 -10.50 -14.03 -3.84
N HIS A 106 -9.34 -13.93 -4.49
CA HIS A 106 -8.19 -13.22 -3.93
C HIS A 106 -8.35 -11.69 -3.92
N LEU A 107 -9.33 -11.17 -4.67
CA LEU A 107 -9.56 -9.75 -4.87
C LEU A 107 -9.75 -8.93 -3.58
N PRO A 108 -10.52 -9.36 -2.56
CA PRO A 108 -10.68 -8.60 -1.33
C PRO A 108 -9.35 -8.41 -0.61
N TYR A 109 -8.50 -9.44 -0.58
CA TYR A 109 -7.17 -9.34 0.03
C TYR A 109 -6.28 -8.36 -0.74
N LEU A 110 -6.30 -8.42 -2.08
CA LEU A 110 -5.56 -7.48 -2.92
C LEU A 110 -6.03 -6.03 -2.71
N ARG A 111 -7.35 -5.82 -2.69
CA ARG A 111 -7.94 -4.51 -2.39
C ARG A 111 -7.47 -3.96 -1.06
N ASP A 112 -7.54 -4.77 -0.01
CA ASP A 112 -7.14 -4.33 1.33
C ASP A 112 -5.63 -4.02 1.41
N MET A 113 -4.79 -4.74 0.66
CA MET A 113 -3.36 -4.42 0.55
C MET A 113 -3.11 -3.10 -0.19
N LEU A 114 -3.84 -2.85 -1.29
CA LEU A 114 -3.74 -1.58 -2.03
C LEU A 114 -4.18 -0.39 -1.16
N LEU A 115 -5.30 -0.50 -0.46
CA LEU A 115 -5.79 0.56 0.43
C LEU A 115 -4.79 0.87 1.54
N LYS A 116 -4.19 -0.17 2.15
CA LYS A 116 -3.16 0.01 3.19
C LYS A 116 -1.89 0.66 2.66
N ALA A 117 -1.43 0.25 1.48
CA ALA A 117 -0.26 0.85 0.84
C ALA A 117 -0.52 2.34 0.57
N LEU A 118 -1.66 2.69 -0.02
CA LEU A 118 -2.04 4.08 -0.29
C LEU A 118 -2.17 4.92 0.99
N GLU A 119 -2.79 4.38 2.05
CA GLU A 119 -2.90 5.09 3.33
C GLU A 119 -1.53 5.30 4.00
N THR A 120 -0.62 4.34 3.85
CA THR A 120 0.75 4.46 4.38
C THR A 120 1.51 5.55 3.62
N GLU A 121 1.41 5.58 2.29
CA GLU A 121 2.04 6.61 1.47
C GLU A 121 1.46 8.00 1.74
N ASP A 122 0.13 8.13 1.90
CA ASP A 122 -0.51 9.39 2.29
C ASP A 122 -0.02 9.89 3.65
N ARG A 123 0.11 8.99 4.63
CA ARG A 123 0.62 9.33 5.97
C ARG A 123 2.07 9.80 5.90
N GLU A 124 2.92 9.12 5.15
CA GLU A 124 4.32 9.51 4.94
C GLU A 124 4.45 10.83 4.16
N ALA A 125 3.53 11.10 3.23
CA ALA A 125 3.51 12.37 2.49
C ALA A 125 3.06 13.54 3.37
N ASP A 126 2.10 13.32 4.28
CA ASP A 126 1.63 14.33 5.24
C ASP A 126 2.70 14.65 6.31
N ASP A 127 3.39 13.63 6.81
CA ASP A 127 4.50 13.74 7.76
C ASP A 127 5.76 14.42 7.15
N ARG A 128 5.87 14.41 5.82
CA ARG A 128 6.89 15.19 5.07
C ARG A 128 6.55 16.68 4.95
N THR A 129 5.49 17.16 5.58
CA THR A 129 5.46 18.55 6.02
C THR A 129 6.55 18.70 7.09
N PRO A 130 7.65 19.46 6.89
CA PRO A 130 8.40 19.92 8.03
C PRO A 130 7.43 20.81 8.80
N SER A 131 6.80 20.27 9.83
CA SER A 131 6.12 21.08 10.84
C SER A 131 7.18 22.03 11.33
N SER A 132 7.09 23.25 10.81
CA SER A 132 7.99 24.32 11.11
C SER A 132 7.73 24.67 12.56
N SER A 133 8.61 24.21 13.44
CA SER A 133 9.06 25.03 14.54
C SER A 133 10.51 25.41 14.24
N PRO A 134 10.76 26.56 13.60
CA PRO A 134 12.06 27.21 13.71
C PRO A 134 12.18 27.79 15.13
N CYS A 135 13.42 28.12 15.51
CA CYS A 135 13.83 28.84 16.73
C CYS A 135 14.26 27.97 17.92
N TYR A 136 15.50 27.45 17.83
CA TYR A 136 16.49 27.76 18.86
C TYR A 136 17.78 28.21 18.17
N ALA A 137 17.88 29.51 17.91
CA ALA A 137 19.14 30.20 17.63
C ALA A 137 18.97 31.70 17.87
N ASP A 138 18.98 32.08 19.15
CA ASP A 138 19.57 33.33 19.66
C ASP A 138 20.10 32.89 21.04
N GLN A 139 21.41 32.77 21.30
CA GLN A 139 22.45 33.76 21.07
C GLN A 139 23.79 33.09 20.79
N ALA A 140 24.50 33.61 19.79
CA ALA A 140 25.93 33.43 19.64
C ALA A 140 26.66 34.61 20.29
N THR A 141 27.67 34.34 21.12
CA THR A 141 29.00 34.99 21.06
C THR A 141 30.01 34.28 21.98
N PRO A 142 31.10 33.69 21.43
CA PRO A 142 32.39 33.58 22.13
C PRO A 142 33.20 34.88 21.86
N PRO A 143 34.21 35.28 22.69
CA PRO A 143 35.48 34.54 22.81
C PRO A 143 36.19 34.64 24.18
N ASP A 144 37.27 33.86 24.26
CA ASP A 144 38.40 33.84 25.21
C ASP A 144 38.59 35.00 26.20
N ALA A 145 38.89 34.67 27.46
CA ALA A 145 40.19 34.91 28.12
C ALA A 145 40.10 34.84 29.66
N ASP A 146 40.98 34.01 30.23
CA ASP A 146 41.83 34.24 31.41
C ASP A 146 41.47 35.35 32.43
N ASP A 147 41.36 35.00 33.71
CA ASP A 147 42.22 35.53 34.81
C ASP A 147 41.53 35.48 36.20
N SER A 148 42.23 34.84 37.13
CA SER A 148 42.34 35.05 38.58
C SER A 148 41.18 35.61 39.41
N THR A 149 40.82 34.87 40.48
CA THR A 149 41.02 35.28 41.91
C THR A 149 40.25 34.38 42.88
N SER A 150 40.98 33.68 43.76
CA SER A 150 40.52 33.03 45.02
C SER A 150 40.14 34.08 46.08
N PRO A 151 39.97 33.80 47.40
CA PRO A 151 39.64 32.58 48.16
C PRO A 151 38.51 32.85 49.21
N GLU A 152 38.35 31.89 50.13
CA GLU A 152 38.03 32.07 51.57
C GLU A 152 36.58 31.79 52.10
N THR A 153 36.46 30.63 52.78
CA THR A 153 36.04 30.33 54.19
C THR A 153 35.21 31.40 54.96
N PRO A 154 34.50 31.10 56.11
CA PRO A 154 34.56 29.96 57.04
C PRO A 154 33.18 29.44 57.55
N ASN A 155 33.03 28.27 58.19
CA ASN A 155 33.03 27.97 59.65
C ASN A 155 32.39 26.55 59.76
N SER A 156 32.99 25.50 60.35
CA SER A 156 33.12 25.15 61.79
C SER A 156 31.80 25.13 62.59
N PRO A 157 31.70 24.37 63.70
CA PRO A 157 31.61 22.90 63.85
C PRO A 157 30.28 22.52 64.57
N HIS A 158 29.94 21.24 64.79
CA HIS A 158 30.25 20.44 66.00
C HIS A 158 29.69 19.02 65.86
#